data_AF-A0AAV5WNS3-F1
#
_entry.id   AF-A0AAV5WNS3-F1
#
_cell.length_a   1.000
_cell.length_b   1.000
_cell.length_c   1.000
_cell.angle_alpha   90.00
_cell.angle_beta   90.00
_cell.angle_gamma   90.00
#
_symmetry.space_group_name_H-M   'P 1'
#
loop_
_entity.id
_entity.type
_entity.pdbx_description
1 polymer ?
#
loop_
_entity_poly.entity_id
_entity_poly.type
_entity_poly.pdbx_seq_one_letter_code
_entity_poly.pdbx_strand_id
1 'polypeptide(L)'
;MSTPATWRDIERSQKRRDRQDRMRSNQLSQQPRFSSRDQFNRPAPSNNWRNEPVWSQPNPGYMDFSNDSFAISNQMQMQSQPAYSPPNGMQYGQQPMMVAQPTQDFVDYAISPANIVLFHGRHFMSTLYKAQMVVEDFQYPSVEHYYQACKLYTLGGSNMALRMNDVREPSQCKSAVRQLLNSVNAPKKQIDQWRLSEAPEILVHANLHKFAQNPELRAKLMSTGDALLVHSFDKDDLYAIGMNEEAAKKWSLDNNGKHIQVPRYFLKEYFMQTNNLPTYGGKGKNLLGVILMMVREAFRPERGRADQKIVNLLNTMNGMRF
;
A
#
# COMPACT_ATOMS: atom_id res chain seq x y z
N MET A 1 -18.14 0.21 -34.41
CA MET A 1 -17.74 0.42 -33.00
C MET A 1 -17.17 -0.89 -32.49
N SER A 2 -15.90 -0.90 -32.05
CA SER A 2 -15.22 -2.12 -31.61
C SER A 2 -15.42 -2.33 -30.11
N THR A 3 -15.95 -3.47 -29.71
CA THR A 3 -16.28 -3.79 -28.31
C THR A 3 -15.03 -4.04 -27.45
N PRO A 4 -15.04 -3.63 -26.16
CA PRO A 4 -13.99 -4.02 -25.21
C PRO A 4 -14.00 -5.54 -24.98
N ALA A 5 -12.81 -6.13 -24.81
CA ALA A 5 -12.65 -7.56 -24.55
C ALA A 5 -13.34 -7.97 -23.24
N THR A 6 -14.18 -9.01 -23.28
CA THR A 6 -14.94 -9.45 -22.11
C THR A 6 -14.07 -10.27 -21.14
N TRP A 7 -14.54 -10.52 -19.92
CA TRP A 7 -13.83 -11.35 -18.92
C TRP A 7 -13.42 -12.73 -19.48
N ARG A 8 -14.27 -13.35 -20.32
CA ARG A 8 -13.94 -14.60 -21.02
C ARG A 8 -12.83 -14.43 -22.05
N ASP A 9 -12.67 -13.26 -22.66
CA ASP A 9 -11.57 -12.95 -23.57
C ASP A 9 -10.27 -12.65 -22.82
N ILE A 10 -10.36 -12.03 -21.64
CA ILE A 10 -9.22 -11.81 -20.73
C ILE A 10 -8.70 -13.14 -20.18
N GLU A 11 -9.59 -14.02 -19.73
CA GLU A 11 -9.25 -15.37 -19.24
C GLU A 11 -8.73 -16.26 -20.39
N ARG A 12 -9.33 -16.19 -21.59
CA ARG A 12 -8.79 -16.83 -22.80
C ARG A 12 -7.45 -16.23 -23.22
N SER A 13 -7.17 -14.96 -22.92
CA SER A 13 -5.91 -14.29 -23.24
C SER A 13 -4.80 -14.64 -22.23
N GLN A 14 -5.13 -14.83 -20.95
CA GLN A 14 -4.23 -15.43 -19.96
C GLN A 14 -3.94 -16.89 -20.33
N LYS A 15 -4.97 -17.73 -20.50
CA LYS A 15 -4.81 -19.14 -20.92
C LYS A 15 -4.16 -19.30 -22.31
N ARG A 16 -4.26 -18.33 -23.23
CA ARG A 16 -3.50 -18.31 -24.49
C ARG A 16 -2.03 -17.92 -24.28
N ARG A 17 -1.72 -16.96 -23.40
CA ARG A 17 -0.34 -16.60 -23.05
C ARG A 17 0.36 -17.76 -22.35
N ASP A 18 -0.23 -18.34 -21.32
CA ASP A 18 0.33 -19.50 -20.61
C ASP A 18 0.56 -20.71 -21.55
N ARG A 19 -0.31 -20.89 -22.56
CA ARG A 19 -0.19 -21.94 -23.57
C ARG A 19 0.83 -21.59 -24.67
N GLN A 20 1.01 -20.32 -25.01
CA GLN A 20 2.07 -19.86 -25.92
C GLN A 20 3.44 -19.90 -25.25
N ASP A 21 3.55 -19.57 -23.96
CA ASP A 21 4.80 -19.65 -23.21
C ASP A 21 5.18 -21.11 -22.92
N ARG A 22 4.21 -22.00 -22.63
CA ARG A 22 4.45 -23.46 -22.64
C ARG A 22 4.82 -24.01 -24.02
N MET A 23 4.30 -23.46 -25.12
CA MET A 23 4.72 -23.88 -26.46
C MET A 23 6.09 -23.30 -26.85
N ARG A 24 6.46 -22.11 -26.38
CA ARG A 24 7.83 -21.56 -26.50
C ARG A 24 8.85 -22.38 -25.72
N SER A 25 8.54 -22.78 -24.48
CA SER A 25 9.43 -23.67 -23.71
C SER A 25 9.57 -25.05 -24.34
N ASN A 26 8.51 -25.57 -24.98
CA ASN A 26 8.56 -26.84 -25.73
C ASN A 26 9.16 -26.74 -27.14
N GLN A 27 9.27 -25.55 -27.74
CA GLN A 27 10.01 -25.32 -28.99
C GLN A 27 11.50 -25.12 -28.75
N LEU A 28 11.89 -24.57 -27.59
CA LEU A 28 13.30 -24.45 -27.18
C LEU A 28 13.94 -25.78 -26.74
N SER A 29 13.16 -26.86 -26.62
CA SER A 29 13.64 -28.21 -26.31
C SER A 29 13.80 -29.13 -27.53
N GLN A 30 13.70 -28.60 -28.75
CA GLN A 30 14.02 -29.33 -30.00
C GLN A 30 15.07 -28.59 -30.85
N GLN A 31 16.32 -28.65 -30.41
CA GLN A 31 17.52 -28.39 -31.21
C GLN A 31 18.44 -29.62 -31.09
N PRO A 32 19.12 -30.08 -32.15
CA PRO A 32 19.90 -31.32 -32.10
C PRO A 32 21.11 -31.24 -31.17
N ARG A 33 21.48 -32.39 -30.58
CA ARG A 33 22.68 -32.55 -29.76
C ARG A 33 23.94 -32.17 -30.56
N PHE A 34 24.81 -31.35 -29.97
CA PHE A 34 26.23 -31.35 -30.31
C PHE A 34 27.05 -31.99 -29.19
N SER A 35 28.04 -32.80 -29.59
CA SER A 35 28.89 -33.61 -28.73
C SER A 35 30.31 -33.04 -28.66
N SER A 36 30.83 -32.87 -27.45
CA SER A 36 32.25 -33.03 -27.02
C SER A 36 32.25 -32.80 -25.50
N ARG A 37 32.52 -33.77 -24.61
CA ARG A 37 33.67 -34.67 -24.46
C ARG A 37 34.91 -33.93 -23.93
N ASP A 38 35.32 -34.31 -22.72
CA ASP A 38 36.55 -33.96 -21.97
C ASP A 38 36.80 -32.45 -21.80
N GLN A 39 36.65 -31.82 -20.62
CA GLN A 39 37.35 -32.03 -19.33
C GLN A 39 36.59 -31.26 -18.21
N PHE A 40 36.91 -31.29 -16.91
CA PHE A 40 37.98 -31.93 -16.12
C PHE A 40 37.41 -32.40 -14.76
N ASN A 41 38.12 -33.27 -14.05
CA ASN A 41 37.71 -33.92 -12.80
C ASN A 41 38.07 -33.11 -11.52
N ARG A 42 37.10 -32.84 -10.64
CA ARG A 42 37.31 -32.53 -9.19
C ARG A 42 36.12 -33.03 -8.35
N PRO A 43 36.34 -33.70 -7.21
CA PRO A 43 35.26 -34.12 -6.33
C PRO A 43 34.67 -32.93 -5.55
N ALA A 44 33.35 -32.91 -5.40
CA ALA A 44 32.69 -31.96 -4.50
C ALA A 44 32.88 -32.40 -3.03
N PRO A 45 33.20 -31.48 -2.09
CA PRO A 45 33.26 -31.81 -0.68
C PRO A 45 31.85 -32.08 -0.13
N SER A 46 31.73 -33.14 0.66
CA SER A 46 30.48 -33.57 1.29
C SER A 46 30.02 -32.57 2.36
N ASN A 47 28.95 -31.81 2.07
CA ASN A 47 28.33 -30.95 3.07
C ASN A 47 27.21 -31.72 3.80
N ASN A 48 27.57 -32.32 4.93
CA ASN A 48 26.61 -32.90 5.88
C ASN A 48 25.82 -31.78 6.58
N TRP A 49 24.64 -31.44 6.04
CA TRP A 49 23.60 -30.70 6.75
C TRP A 49 22.23 -31.34 6.53
N ARG A 50 22.09 -32.61 6.98
CA ARG A 50 20.78 -33.10 7.42
C ARG A 50 20.49 -32.47 8.78
N ASN A 51 19.59 -31.49 8.80
CA ASN A 51 18.72 -31.13 9.92
C ASN A 51 17.79 -30.01 9.43
N GLU A 52 16.66 -30.39 8.83
CA GLU A 52 15.55 -29.47 8.71
C GLU A 52 14.94 -29.26 10.11
N PRO A 53 14.82 -28.01 10.60
CA PRO A 53 14.10 -27.78 11.85
C PRO A 53 12.61 -28.06 11.64
N VAL A 54 12.06 -28.97 12.43
CA VAL A 54 10.62 -29.26 12.45
C VAL A 54 9.90 -28.03 13.01
N TRP A 55 9.23 -27.28 12.13
CA TRP A 55 8.46 -26.09 12.49
C TRP A 55 7.20 -26.48 13.29
N SER A 56 7.24 -26.26 14.60
CA SER A 56 6.16 -26.63 15.51
C SER A 56 5.21 -25.48 15.81
N GLN A 57 3.94 -25.65 15.40
CA GLN A 57 2.72 -24.89 15.76
C GLN A 57 2.65 -23.39 15.34
N PRO A 58 1.52 -22.94 14.74
CA PRO A 58 1.32 -21.53 14.42
C PRO A 58 1.02 -20.71 15.69
N ASN A 59 1.65 -19.54 15.80
CA ASN A 59 1.36 -18.55 16.84
C ASN A 59 0.33 -17.55 16.26
N PRO A 60 -0.82 -17.29 16.91
CA PRO A 60 -2.02 -16.71 16.25
C PRO A 60 -1.97 -15.19 16.02
N GLY A 61 -0.77 -14.62 15.86
CA GLY A 61 -0.55 -13.17 15.83
C GLY A 61 -0.54 -12.51 14.45
N TYR A 62 -0.70 -13.24 13.35
CA TYR A 62 -0.49 -12.72 12.00
C TYR A 62 -1.44 -13.30 10.94
N MET A 63 -1.79 -12.49 9.92
CA MET A 63 -2.78 -12.85 8.89
C MET A 63 -2.67 -14.27 8.37
N ASP A 64 -3.73 -15.05 8.62
CA ASP A 64 -3.92 -16.37 8.03
C ASP A 64 -4.33 -16.23 6.56
N PHE A 65 -3.34 -15.96 5.73
CA PHE A 65 -3.46 -15.97 4.28
C PHE A 65 -3.54 -17.39 3.69
N SER A 66 -3.77 -18.45 4.49
CA SER A 66 -3.92 -19.81 3.93
C SER A 66 -5.29 -20.04 3.28
N ASN A 67 -6.29 -19.22 3.61
CA ASN A 67 -7.63 -19.28 3.02
C ASN A 67 -7.87 -18.13 2.04
N ASP A 68 -7.85 -18.44 0.74
CA ASP A 68 -8.17 -17.55 -0.41
C ASP A 68 -9.62 -16.99 -0.44
N SER A 69 -10.36 -17.08 0.68
CA SER A 69 -11.73 -16.53 0.80
C SER A 69 -11.77 -15.00 0.80
N PHE A 70 -10.64 -14.32 1.09
CA PHE A 70 -10.54 -12.86 1.14
C PHE A 70 -10.71 -12.15 -0.22
N ALA A 71 -10.70 -12.88 -1.34
CA ALA A 71 -11.07 -12.31 -2.63
C ALA A 71 -12.60 -12.12 -2.83
N ILE A 72 -13.44 -12.69 -1.95
CA ILE A 72 -14.86 -12.96 -2.25
C ILE A 72 -15.83 -12.07 -1.43
N SER A 73 -15.43 -11.53 -0.27
CA SER A 73 -16.30 -10.64 0.54
C SER A 73 -16.70 -9.34 -0.18
N ASN A 74 -15.93 -8.92 -1.19
CA ASN A 74 -16.24 -7.77 -2.05
C ASN A 74 -17.20 -8.07 -3.23
N GLN A 75 -17.78 -9.28 -3.33
CA GLN A 75 -18.69 -9.64 -4.43
C GLN A 75 -20.19 -9.64 -4.06
N MET A 76 -20.56 -9.44 -2.79
CA MET A 76 -21.96 -9.64 -2.35
C MET A 76 -22.84 -8.39 -2.40
N GLN A 77 -23.01 -7.82 -3.60
CA GLN A 77 -24.19 -7.02 -3.97
C GLN A 77 -24.61 -7.28 -5.44
N MET A 78 -24.99 -8.52 -5.75
CA MET A 78 -25.86 -8.81 -6.90
C MET A 78 -27.06 -9.65 -6.45
N GLN A 79 -28.20 -8.98 -6.23
CA GLN A 79 -29.48 -9.66 -6.04
C GLN A 79 -29.92 -10.33 -7.36
N SER A 80 -30.44 -11.54 -7.25
CA SER A 80 -30.93 -12.34 -8.38
C SER A 80 -32.18 -11.73 -9.02
N GLN A 81 -32.13 -11.48 -10.33
CA GLN A 81 -33.30 -11.21 -11.17
C GLN A 81 -33.75 -12.53 -11.85
N PRO A 82 -35.07 -12.80 -11.98
CA PRO A 82 -35.56 -14.01 -12.66
C PRO A 82 -35.40 -13.91 -14.18
N ALA A 83 -35.45 -15.06 -14.87
CA ALA A 83 -35.18 -15.16 -16.30
C ALA A 83 -36.22 -14.42 -17.16
N TYR A 84 -35.73 -13.55 -18.05
CA TYR A 84 -36.55 -12.82 -19.03
C TYR A 84 -36.47 -13.47 -20.42
N SER A 85 -37.61 -13.88 -20.96
CA SER A 85 -37.77 -14.27 -22.37
C SER A 85 -38.18 -13.05 -23.20
N PRO A 86 -37.61 -12.81 -24.39
CA PRO A 86 -37.88 -11.60 -25.15
C PRO A 86 -39.14 -11.70 -26.03
N PRO A 87 -40.00 -10.66 -26.04
CA PRO A 87 -40.84 -10.32 -27.17
C PRO A 87 -40.24 -9.15 -27.97
N ASN A 88 -40.53 -9.13 -29.27
CA ASN A 88 -40.13 -8.11 -30.24
C ASN A 88 -40.54 -6.68 -29.83
N GLY A 89 -39.72 -5.67 -30.18
CA GLY A 89 -40.17 -4.27 -30.23
C GLY A 89 -39.04 -3.25 -30.10
N MET A 90 -38.98 -2.30 -31.04
CA MET A 90 -38.00 -1.21 -31.02
C MET A 90 -38.41 -0.09 -30.05
N GLN A 91 -37.45 0.48 -29.31
CA GLN A 91 -37.41 1.94 -29.09
C GLN A 91 -36.01 2.42 -28.71
N TYR A 92 -35.55 3.48 -29.38
CA TYR A 92 -34.29 4.17 -29.08
C TYR A 92 -34.53 5.27 -28.03
N GLY A 93 -33.59 5.41 -27.08
CA GLY A 93 -33.37 6.71 -26.43
C GLY A 93 -33.41 6.75 -24.89
N GLN A 94 -32.41 6.18 -24.23
CA GLN A 94 -31.76 6.86 -23.10
C GLN A 94 -30.25 6.65 -23.22
N GLN A 95 -29.46 7.73 -23.13
CA GLN A 95 -28.01 7.58 -22.95
C GLN A 95 -27.75 7.10 -21.53
N PRO A 96 -26.81 6.15 -21.30
CA PRO A 96 -26.43 5.79 -19.94
C PRO A 96 -25.90 7.02 -19.22
N MET A 97 -26.46 7.34 -18.05
CA MET A 97 -25.99 8.46 -17.25
C MET A 97 -24.50 8.29 -16.98
N MET A 98 -23.69 9.26 -17.43
CA MET A 98 -22.27 9.30 -17.10
C MET A 98 -22.14 9.52 -15.60
N VAL A 99 -21.79 8.47 -14.85
CA VAL A 99 -21.37 8.62 -13.46
C VAL A 99 -20.11 9.49 -13.48
N ALA A 100 -20.23 10.71 -12.98
CA ALA A 100 -19.11 11.64 -12.92
C ALA A 100 -17.98 10.99 -12.09
N GLN A 101 -16.81 10.83 -12.71
CA GLN A 101 -15.61 10.43 -11.99
C GLN A 101 -15.38 11.43 -10.85
N PRO A 102 -15.10 10.99 -9.60
CA PRO A 102 -14.92 11.89 -8.49
C PRO A 102 -13.73 12.82 -8.76
N THR A 103 -14.00 14.11 -8.91
CA THR A 103 -12.98 15.13 -9.10
C THR A 103 -12.21 15.34 -7.80
N GLN A 104 -10.89 15.47 -7.88
CA GLN A 104 -10.06 15.70 -6.70
C GLN A 104 -10.42 17.04 -6.03
N ASP A 105 -10.80 16.98 -4.76
CA ASP A 105 -10.99 18.14 -3.87
C ASP A 105 -9.72 18.38 -3.02
N PHE A 106 -9.56 19.61 -2.53
CA PHE A 106 -8.35 20.08 -1.84
C PHE A 106 -8.68 20.88 -0.58
N VAL A 107 -7.79 20.79 0.41
CA VAL A 107 -7.82 21.61 1.63
C VAL A 107 -6.57 22.49 1.64
N ASP A 108 -6.75 23.81 1.71
CA ASP A 108 -5.64 24.75 1.82
C ASP A 108 -5.03 24.74 3.23
N TYR A 109 -3.72 24.54 3.30
CA TYR A 109 -2.92 24.70 4.52
C TYR A 109 -1.99 25.89 4.38
N ALA A 110 -2.10 26.85 5.28
CA ALA A 110 -1.15 27.97 5.38
C ALA A 110 0.21 27.45 5.88
N ILE A 111 1.27 27.74 5.14
CA ILE A 111 2.65 27.51 5.56
C ILE A 111 3.01 28.59 6.57
N SER A 112 3.19 28.21 7.84
CA SER A 112 3.69 29.09 8.88
C SER A 112 4.72 28.36 9.74
N PRO A 113 5.90 28.96 10.03
CA PRO A 113 6.88 28.43 10.97
C PRO A 113 6.33 28.19 12.39
N ALA A 114 5.22 28.86 12.75
CA ALA A 114 4.54 28.67 14.04
C ALA A 114 3.45 27.57 14.01
N ASN A 115 3.02 27.11 12.83
CA ASN A 115 1.95 26.14 12.63
C ASN A 115 2.39 25.01 11.68
N ILE A 116 3.58 24.48 11.92
CA ILE A 116 4.18 23.36 11.19
C ILE A 116 4.73 22.35 12.21
N VAL A 117 4.50 21.07 11.99
CA VAL A 117 5.09 19.99 12.81
C VAL A 117 6.01 19.16 11.93
N LEU A 118 7.30 19.40 12.09
CA LEU A 118 8.35 18.57 11.51
C LEU A 118 8.47 17.27 12.32
N PHE A 119 8.60 16.14 11.66
CA PHE A 119 8.79 14.86 12.34
C PHE A 119 9.71 13.91 11.56
N HIS A 120 10.52 13.14 12.27
CA HIS A 120 11.35 12.09 11.69
C HIS A 120 11.66 10.98 12.72
N GLY A 121 12.30 9.89 12.30
CA GLY A 121 12.89 8.90 13.20
C GLY A 121 11.88 8.26 14.18
N ARG A 122 12.06 8.51 15.49
CA ARG A 122 11.24 7.98 16.59
C ARG A 122 10.07 8.89 17.01
N HIS A 123 9.73 9.91 16.21
CA HIS A 123 8.56 10.75 16.50
C HIS A 123 7.25 9.94 16.43
N PHE A 124 6.23 10.27 17.25
CA PHE A 124 5.00 9.46 17.35
C PHE A 124 4.21 9.32 16.04
N MET A 125 4.38 10.26 15.11
CA MET A 125 3.80 10.23 13.76
C MET A 125 4.55 9.33 12.75
N SER A 126 5.78 8.89 13.07
CA SER A 126 6.59 8.00 12.23
C SER A 126 6.00 6.59 12.12
N THR A 127 6.26 5.90 11.01
CA THR A 127 5.95 4.46 10.83
C THR A 127 6.80 3.59 11.77
N LEU A 128 7.99 4.08 12.13
CA LEU A 128 8.96 3.42 13.02
C LEU A 128 8.62 3.56 14.50
N TYR A 129 7.63 4.38 14.88
CA TYR A 129 7.21 4.49 16.27
C TYR A 129 6.49 3.21 16.71
N LYS A 130 6.96 2.62 17.82
CA LYS A 130 6.31 1.46 18.44
C LYS A 130 4.96 1.88 19.00
N ALA A 131 3.90 1.49 18.30
CA ALA A 131 2.52 1.65 18.69
C ALA A 131 1.81 0.39 18.21
N GLN A 132 1.48 -0.48 19.16
CA GLN A 132 0.84 -1.75 18.86
C GLN A 132 -0.54 -1.47 18.26
N MET A 133 -0.88 -2.24 17.24
CA MET A 133 -2.17 -2.18 16.57
C MET A 133 -2.59 -3.56 16.12
N VAL A 134 -3.90 -3.83 16.20
CA VAL A 134 -4.54 -5.06 15.76
C VAL A 134 -5.25 -4.76 14.44
N VAL A 135 -4.95 -5.52 13.40
CA VAL A 135 -5.59 -5.43 12.09
C VAL A 135 -6.12 -6.82 11.74
N GLU A 136 -7.44 -6.97 11.61
CA GLU A 136 -8.11 -8.25 11.36
C GLU A 136 -7.69 -9.33 12.39
N ASP A 137 -7.69 -8.99 13.68
CA ASP A 137 -7.20 -9.82 14.81
C ASP A 137 -5.68 -10.04 14.91
N PHE A 138 -4.91 -9.52 13.95
CA PHE A 138 -3.46 -9.73 13.88
C PHE A 138 -2.64 -8.55 14.41
N GLN A 139 -1.61 -8.85 15.20
CA GLN A 139 -0.91 -7.88 16.03
C GLN A 139 0.38 -7.38 15.38
N TYR A 140 0.44 -6.08 15.11
CA TYR A 140 1.59 -5.41 14.51
C TYR A 140 2.24 -4.46 15.53
N PRO A 141 3.56 -4.60 15.84
CA PRO A 141 4.24 -3.73 16.80
C PRO A 141 4.38 -2.26 16.35
N SER A 142 4.24 -2.00 15.05
CA SER A 142 4.16 -0.65 14.48
C SER A 142 3.57 -0.66 13.07
N VAL A 143 3.25 0.52 12.55
CA VAL A 143 2.86 0.76 11.16
C VAL A 143 3.90 0.24 10.17
N GLU A 144 5.20 0.33 10.47
CA GLU A 144 6.26 -0.22 9.62
C GLU A 144 6.14 -1.75 9.46
N HIS A 145 5.80 -2.49 10.53
CA HIS A 145 5.66 -3.95 10.44
C HIS A 145 4.52 -4.32 9.48
N TYR A 146 3.35 -3.68 9.62
CA TYR A 146 2.19 -3.90 8.74
C TYR A 146 2.46 -3.46 7.29
N TYR A 147 3.09 -2.31 7.09
CA TYR A 147 3.46 -1.82 5.77
C TYR A 147 4.39 -2.80 5.03
N GLN A 148 5.39 -3.33 5.73
CA GLN A 148 6.36 -4.28 5.20
C GLN A 148 5.76 -5.70 5.03
N ALA A 149 4.82 -6.08 5.90
CA ALA A 149 3.98 -7.28 5.77
C ALA A 149 3.18 -7.29 4.47
N CYS A 150 2.34 -6.27 4.25
CA CYS A 150 1.53 -6.15 3.03
C CYS A 150 2.41 -6.05 1.77
N LYS A 151 3.60 -5.45 1.88
CA LYS A 151 4.58 -5.41 0.79
C LYS A 151 5.07 -6.78 0.38
N LEU A 152 5.48 -7.61 1.34
CA LEU A 152 5.89 -8.99 1.07
C LEU A 152 4.72 -9.82 0.54
N TYR A 153 3.52 -9.66 1.09
CA TYR A 153 2.32 -10.34 0.61
C TYR A 153 2.05 -10.03 -0.87
N THR A 154 2.01 -8.74 -1.23
CA THR A 154 1.65 -8.32 -2.61
C THR A 154 2.72 -8.68 -3.64
N LEU A 155 3.99 -8.76 -3.25
CA LEU A 155 5.12 -8.96 -4.17
C LEU A 155 5.70 -10.39 -4.15
N GLY A 156 5.34 -11.19 -3.16
CA GLY A 156 5.96 -12.51 -2.90
C GLY A 156 5.05 -13.53 -2.20
N GLY A 157 3.80 -13.17 -1.90
CA GLY A 157 2.79 -14.06 -1.34
C GLY A 157 2.85 -14.24 0.19
N SER A 158 1.86 -14.98 0.69
CA SER A 158 1.64 -15.32 2.11
C SER A 158 2.88 -15.84 2.83
N ASN A 159 3.54 -16.85 2.26
CA ASN A 159 4.73 -17.48 2.83
C ASN A 159 5.92 -16.53 3.03
N MET A 160 6.02 -15.47 2.23
CA MET A 160 7.02 -14.42 2.46
C MET A 160 6.55 -13.46 3.55
N ALA A 161 5.28 -13.05 3.53
CA ALA A 161 4.71 -12.16 4.56
C ALA A 161 4.85 -12.75 5.97
N LEU A 162 4.61 -14.06 6.17
CA LEU A 162 4.73 -14.72 7.49
C LEU A 162 6.12 -14.56 8.14
N ARG A 163 7.19 -14.36 7.36
CA ARG A 163 8.55 -14.14 7.88
C ARG A 163 8.74 -12.81 8.60
N MET A 164 7.75 -11.91 8.57
CA MET A 164 7.77 -10.70 9.40
C MET A 164 7.56 -10.99 10.88
N ASN A 165 7.03 -12.15 11.26
CA ASN A 165 6.78 -12.54 12.65
C ASN A 165 8.07 -12.60 13.49
N ASP A 166 9.21 -12.87 12.85
CA ASP A 166 10.52 -12.93 13.50
C ASP A 166 11.13 -11.53 13.72
N VAL A 167 10.60 -10.49 13.06
CA VAL A 167 11.12 -9.12 13.14
C VAL A 167 10.40 -8.36 14.26
N ARG A 168 11.16 -7.98 15.30
CA ARG A 168 10.62 -7.28 16.48
C ARG A 168 10.85 -5.77 16.48
N GLU A 169 11.89 -5.30 15.80
CA GLU A 169 12.25 -3.89 15.77
C GLU A 169 11.81 -3.22 14.47
N PRO A 170 11.06 -2.09 14.53
CA PRO A 170 10.61 -1.38 13.33
C PRO A 170 11.77 -1.00 12.37
N SER A 171 12.94 -0.66 12.92
CA SER A 171 14.14 -0.32 12.15
C SER A 171 14.71 -1.48 11.33
N GLN A 172 14.43 -2.73 11.71
CA GLN A 172 14.93 -3.94 11.02
C GLN A 172 14.01 -4.39 9.88
N CYS A 173 12.73 -3.99 9.90
CA CYS A 173 11.71 -4.41 8.94
C CYS A 173 12.12 -4.14 7.48
N LYS A 174 12.57 -2.90 7.18
CA LYS A 174 12.98 -2.51 5.84
C LYS A 174 14.18 -3.31 5.30
N SER A 175 15.13 -3.69 6.16
CA SER A 175 16.27 -4.53 5.77
C SER A 175 15.88 -5.99 5.56
N ALA A 176 15.02 -6.55 6.43
CA ALA A 176 14.53 -7.92 6.31
C ALA A 176 13.73 -8.11 5.02
N VAL A 177 12.77 -7.23 4.74
CA VAL A 177 11.98 -7.26 3.50
C VAL A 177 12.86 -7.10 2.26
N ARG A 178 13.88 -6.24 2.30
CA ARG A 178 14.83 -6.11 1.18
C ARG A 178 15.57 -7.41 0.91
N GLN A 179 16.04 -8.12 1.95
CA GLN A 179 16.71 -9.40 1.78
C GLN A 179 15.77 -10.47 1.21
N LEU A 180 14.53 -10.54 1.71
CA LEU A 180 13.53 -11.50 1.23
C LEU A 180 13.10 -11.23 -0.23
N LEU A 181 12.83 -9.98 -0.59
CA LEU A 181 12.49 -9.62 -1.98
C LEU A 181 13.67 -9.86 -2.94
N ASN A 182 14.91 -9.64 -2.48
CA ASN A 182 16.10 -9.99 -3.25
C ASN A 182 16.24 -11.52 -3.45
N SER A 183 15.88 -12.36 -2.47
CA SER A 183 16.04 -13.82 -2.59
C SER A 183 15.10 -14.45 -3.62
N VAL A 184 14.02 -13.75 -4.00
CA VAL A 184 13.11 -14.13 -5.10
C VAL A 184 13.32 -13.30 -6.38
N ASN A 185 14.38 -12.49 -6.44
CA ASN A 185 14.68 -11.58 -7.56
C ASN A 185 13.51 -10.63 -7.93
N ALA A 186 12.76 -10.14 -6.94
CA ALA A 186 11.60 -9.27 -7.15
C ALA A 186 11.99 -8.02 -7.99
N PRO A 187 11.35 -7.77 -9.15
CA PRO A 187 11.75 -6.67 -10.03
C PRO A 187 11.64 -5.31 -9.34
N LYS A 188 12.72 -4.52 -9.36
CA LYS A 188 12.74 -3.17 -8.78
C LYS A 188 11.57 -2.30 -9.30
N LYS A 189 11.25 -2.38 -10.59
CA LYS A 189 10.11 -1.67 -11.20
C LYS A 189 8.77 -2.00 -10.54
N GLN A 190 8.55 -3.26 -10.14
CA GLN A 190 7.33 -3.70 -9.47
C GLN A 190 7.29 -3.19 -8.02
N ILE A 191 8.43 -3.17 -7.33
CA ILE A 191 8.59 -2.57 -5.99
C ILE A 191 8.28 -1.07 -6.03
N ASP A 192 8.80 -0.36 -7.02
CA ASP A 192 8.61 1.09 -7.19
C ASP A 192 7.17 1.40 -7.60
N GLN A 193 6.53 0.58 -8.44
CA GLN A 193 5.11 0.70 -8.79
C GLN A 193 4.20 0.46 -7.57
N TRP A 194 4.45 -0.60 -6.79
CA TRP A 194 3.70 -0.88 -5.56
C TRP A 194 3.83 0.26 -4.54
N ARG A 195 5.01 0.88 -4.45
CA ARG A 195 5.29 2.06 -3.61
C ARG A 195 4.47 3.30 -4.02
N LEU A 196 3.94 3.33 -5.25
CA LEU A 196 3.08 4.40 -5.77
C LEU A 196 1.58 4.05 -5.75
N SER A 197 1.20 2.77 -5.93
CA SER A 197 -0.20 2.37 -6.08
C SER A 197 -0.85 1.83 -4.79
N GLU A 198 -0.26 0.83 -4.14
CA GLU A 198 -0.87 0.15 -2.98
C GLU A 198 -0.42 0.76 -1.65
N ALA A 199 0.86 1.13 -1.58
CA ALA A 199 1.51 1.64 -0.38
C ALA A 199 0.78 2.82 0.31
N PRO A 200 0.19 3.82 -0.40
CA PRO A 200 -0.49 4.92 0.28
C PRO A 200 -1.78 4.49 1.01
N GLU A 201 -2.58 3.62 0.39
CA GLU A 201 -3.83 3.10 0.96
C GLU A 201 -3.56 2.24 2.20
N ILE A 202 -2.54 1.37 2.11
CA ILE A 202 -2.02 0.57 3.23
C ILE A 202 -1.56 1.48 4.39
N LEU A 203 -0.93 2.62 4.10
CA LEU A 203 -0.48 3.58 5.11
C LEU A 203 -1.65 4.39 5.72
N VAL A 204 -2.70 4.71 4.96
CA VAL A 204 -3.95 5.27 5.51
C VAL A 204 -4.56 4.27 6.49
N HIS A 205 -4.76 3.02 6.07
CA HIS A 205 -5.33 1.94 6.88
C HIS A 205 -4.53 1.73 8.19
N ALA A 206 -3.22 1.59 8.08
CA ALA A 206 -2.33 1.37 9.21
C ALA A 206 -2.33 2.54 10.21
N ASN A 207 -2.32 3.78 9.73
CA ASN A 207 -2.37 4.94 10.63
C ASN A 207 -3.75 5.10 11.28
N LEU A 208 -4.85 4.78 10.59
CA LEU A 208 -6.18 4.72 11.21
C LEU A 208 -6.18 3.73 12.37
N HIS A 209 -5.77 2.48 12.17
CA HIS A 209 -5.69 1.48 13.25
C HIS A 209 -4.84 1.97 14.43
N LYS A 210 -3.62 2.46 14.15
CA LYS A 210 -2.71 3.04 15.15
C LYS A 210 -3.39 4.12 16.00
N PHE A 211 -4.02 5.13 15.38
CA PHE A 211 -4.64 6.24 16.12
C PHE A 211 -6.05 5.91 16.65
N ALA A 212 -6.78 4.97 16.08
CA ALA A 212 -8.06 4.50 16.63
C ALA A 212 -7.85 3.73 17.95
N GLN A 213 -6.85 2.85 17.98
CA GLN A 213 -6.59 1.92 19.08
C GLN A 213 -5.64 2.48 20.16
N ASN A 214 -4.92 3.58 19.89
CA ASN A 214 -4.06 4.24 20.88
C ASN A 214 -4.59 5.66 21.20
N PRO A 215 -5.53 5.83 22.15
CA PRO A 215 -6.20 7.12 22.41
C PRO A 215 -5.26 8.27 22.78
N GLU A 216 -4.14 8.01 23.47
CA GLU A 216 -3.14 9.04 23.75
C GLU A 216 -2.45 9.56 22.49
N LEU A 217 -2.15 8.67 21.54
CA LEU A 217 -1.54 9.05 20.27
C LEU A 217 -2.55 9.80 19.41
N ARG A 218 -3.84 9.44 19.49
CA ARG A 218 -4.94 10.21 18.87
C ARG A 218 -5.01 11.62 19.43
N ALA A 219 -4.98 11.77 20.76
CA ALA A 219 -4.96 13.08 21.41
C ALA A 219 -3.76 13.92 20.95
N LYS A 220 -2.56 13.32 20.86
CA LYS A 220 -1.35 13.99 20.33
C LYS A 220 -1.44 14.35 18.85
N LEU A 221 -2.11 13.54 18.02
CA LEU A 221 -2.39 13.89 16.62
C LEU A 221 -3.40 15.04 16.53
N MET A 222 -4.46 15.01 17.33
CA MET A 222 -5.49 16.06 17.37
C MET A 222 -4.96 17.36 17.98
N SER A 223 -4.00 17.33 18.91
CA SER A 223 -3.39 18.55 19.46
C SER A 223 -2.53 19.31 18.45
N THR A 224 -2.21 18.71 17.29
CA THR A 224 -1.57 19.43 16.17
C THR A 224 -2.51 20.43 15.47
N GLY A 225 -3.80 20.50 15.83
CA GLY A 225 -4.72 21.52 15.29
C GLY A 225 -4.83 21.47 13.77
N ASP A 226 -4.55 22.61 13.13
CA ASP A 226 -4.44 22.80 11.68
C ASP A 226 -2.98 22.82 11.18
N ALA A 227 -2.01 22.38 11.99
CA ALA A 227 -0.60 22.43 11.61
C ALA A 227 -0.31 21.57 10.39
N LEU A 228 0.58 22.06 9.53
CA LEU A 228 1.11 21.31 8.40
C LEU A 228 2.03 20.21 8.92
N LEU A 229 1.68 18.94 8.68
CA LEU A 229 2.47 17.79 9.15
C LEU A 229 3.51 17.43 8.08
N VAL A 230 4.80 17.49 8.44
CA VAL A 230 5.91 17.31 7.48
C VAL A 230 6.92 16.28 7.97
N HIS A 231 7.05 15.19 7.21
CA HIS A 231 8.06 14.18 7.44
C HIS A 231 9.42 14.69 6.95
N SER A 232 10.29 15.11 7.86
CA SER A 232 11.60 15.74 7.60
C SER A 232 12.71 14.68 7.42
N PHE A 233 12.68 14.00 6.27
CA PHE A 233 13.73 13.06 5.86
C PHE A 233 14.27 13.39 4.47
N ASP A 234 15.60 13.31 4.33
CA ASP A 234 16.38 13.69 3.15
C ASP A 234 16.52 12.59 2.10
N LYS A 235 16.43 11.32 2.51
CA LYS A 235 16.60 10.13 1.64
C LYS A 235 15.26 9.53 1.17
N ASP A 236 14.18 10.31 1.24
CA ASP A 236 12.87 9.97 0.65
C ASP A 236 12.20 11.24 0.10
N ASP A 237 11.88 11.22 -1.19
CA ASP A 237 11.28 12.28 -1.99
C ASP A 237 9.77 12.11 -2.20
N LEU A 238 9.21 10.97 -1.80
CA LEU A 238 7.80 10.63 -2.00
C LEU A 238 7.03 10.69 -0.68
N TYR A 239 7.45 9.91 0.31
CA TYR A 239 6.83 9.86 1.64
C TYR A 239 7.37 10.90 2.62
N ALA A 240 8.45 11.59 2.26
CA ALA A 240 9.01 12.70 3.00
C ALA A 240 9.21 13.94 2.11
N ILE A 241 9.66 15.04 2.72
CA ILE A 241 9.91 16.33 2.05
C ILE A 241 11.22 16.36 1.24
N GLY A 242 12.06 15.32 1.28
CA GLY A 242 13.40 15.35 0.66
C GLY A 242 14.34 16.37 1.31
N MET A 243 14.14 16.66 2.60
CA MET A 243 14.94 17.60 3.40
C MET A 243 15.08 17.08 4.83
N ASN A 244 16.23 17.35 5.45
CA ASN A 244 16.38 17.23 6.90
C ASN A 244 15.57 18.32 7.62
N GLU A 245 15.50 18.24 8.96
CA GLU A 245 14.68 19.15 9.76
C GLU A 245 15.10 20.62 9.63
N GLU A 246 16.41 20.91 9.61
CA GLU A 246 16.94 22.26 9.45
C GLU A 246 16.53 22.90 8.12
N ALA A 247 16.70 22.17 7.01
CA ALA A 247 16.33 22.65 5.69
C ALA A 247 14.80 22.73 5.52
N ALA A 248 14.02 21.83 6.12
CA ALA A 248 12.56 21.91 6.15
C ALA A 248 12.08 23.12 6.97
N LYS A 249 12.73 23.44 8.10
CA LYS A 249 12.46 24.64 8.90
C LYS A 249 12.78 25.91 8.12
N LYS A 250 13.94 25.98 7.45
CA LYS A 250 14.27 27.08 6.55
C LYS A 250 13.24 27.22 5.42
N TRP A 251 12.87 26.12 4.76
CA TRP A 251 11.82 26.13 3.74
C TRP A 251 10.50 26.71 4.27
N SER A 252 10.10 26.40 5.51
CA SER A 252 8.88 26.97 6.11
C SER A 252 8.97 28.48 6.36
N LEU A 253 10.17 29.02 6.66
CA LEU A 253 10.44 30.45 6.81
C LEU A 253 10.37 31.15 5.45
N ASP A 254 11.09 30.61 4.45
CA ASP A 254 11.15 31.14 3.07
C ASP A 254 9.79 31.10 2.34
N ASN A 255 8.81 30.37 2.89
CA ASN A 255 7.46 30.21 2.33
C ASN A 255 6.33 30.63 3.31
N ASN A 256 6.67 31.34 4.40
CA ASN A 256 5.69 31.82 5.37
C ASN A 256 4.58 32.65 4.71
N GLY A 257 3.32 32.37 5.05
CA GLY A 257 2.13 33.03 4.47
C GLY A 257 1.68 32.50 3.11
N LYS A 258 2.46 31.61 2.46
CA LYS A 258 1.99 30.88 1.26
C LYS A 258 1.06 29.74 1.69
N HIS A 259 0.29 29.21 0.75
CA HIS A 259 -0.63 28.09 0.98
C HIS A 259 -0.21 26.87 0.18
N ILE A 260 -0.53 25.68 0.68
CA ILE A 260 -0.37 24.41 -0.03
C ILE A 260 -1.71 23.67 -0.06
N GLN A 261 -2.14 23.30 -1.26
CA GLN A 261 -3.34 22.51 -1.49
C GLN A 261 -3.04 21.04 -1.17
N VAL A 262 -3.65 20.51 -0.11
CA VAL A 262 -3.53 19.11 0.28
C VAL A 262 -4.74 18.36 -0.27
N PRO A 263 -4.57 17.25 -1.01
CA PRO A 263 -5.68 16.41 -1.45
C PRO A 263 -6.59 16.03 -0.27
N ARG A 264 -7.90 16.28 -0.41
CA ARG A 264 -8.88 15.99 0.64
C ARG A 264 -9.18 14.50 0.77
N TYR A 265 -9.29 13.83 -0.38
CA TYR A 265 -9.67 12.43 -0.52
C TYR A 265 -8.53 11.60 -1.09
N PHE A 266 -8.46 10.31 -0.73
CA PHE A 266 -7.54 9.38 -1.38
C PHE A 266 -8.16 8.80 -2.67
N LEU A 267 -7.64 9.22 -3.82
CA LEU A 267 -7.98 8.69 -5.15
C LEU A 267 -6.74 8.01 -5.75
N LYS A 268 -6.75 6.68 -5.83
CA LYS A 268 -5.57 5.87 -6.21
C LYS A 268 -4.95 6.32 -7.54
N GLU A 269 -5.78 6.60 -8.54
CA GLU A 269 -5.40 7.06 -9.88
C GLU A 269 -4.69 8.43 -9.85
N TYR A 270 -5.06 9.30 -8.91
CA TYR A 270 -4.44 10.60 -8.70
C TYR A 270 -3.08 10.47 -7.99
N PHE A 271 -3.01 9.64 -6.94
CA PHE A 271 -1.78 9.44 -6.16
C PHE A 271 -0.69 8.65 -6.91
N MET A 272 -1.08 7.75 -7.83
CA MET A 272 -0.14 7.09 -8.75
C MET A 272 0.57 8.07 -9.70
N GLN A 273 0.00 9.25 -9.95
CA GLN A 273 0.56 10.30 -10.80
C GLN A 273 1.33 11.30 -9.94
N THR A 274 2.60 11.03 -9.66
CA THR A 274 3.45 11.85 -8.77
C THR A 274 3.54 13.32 -9.15
N ASN A 275 3.36 13.67 -10.43
CA ASN A 275 3.31 15.07 -10.89
C ASN A 275 2.12 15.85 -10.33
N ASN A 276 1.00 15.17 -10.02
CA ASN A 276 -0.19 15.80 -9.45
C ASN A 276 -0.02 16.10 -7.96
N LEU A 277 0.83 15.33 -7.25
CA LEU A 277 1.05 15.51 -5.82
C LEU A 277 1.78 16.84 -5.52
N PRO A 278 1.34 17.59 -4.49
CA PRO A 278 1.97 18.83 -4.06
C PRO A 278 3.47 18.65 -3.80
N THR A 279 4.29 19.61 -4.25
CA THR A 279 5.75 19.54 -4.09
C THR A 279 6.22 20.59 -3.11
N TYR A 280 6.83 20.13 -2.03
CA TYR A 280 7.25 20.96 -0.91
C TYR A 280 8.67 21.48 -1.20
N GLY A 281 8.76 22.71 -1.71
CA GLY A 281 10.04 23.35 -2.02
C GLY A 281 10.83 22.69 -3.14
N GLY A 282 10.15 22.04 -4.09
CA GLY A 282 10.76 21.42 -5.27
C GLY A 282 11.54 20.13 -5.02
N LYS A 283 11.52 19.56 -3.80
CA LYS A 283 12.28 18.34 -3.46
C LYS A 283 11.42 17.10 -3.25
N GLY A 284 10.47 17.15 -2.32
CA GLY A 284 9.66 15.98 -1.96
C GLY A 284 8.16 16.23 -1.93
N LYS A 285 7.40 15.13 -1.91
CA LYS A 285 5.92 15.13 -1.92
C LYS A 285 5.29 15.03 -0.53
N ASN A 286 6.06 14.68 0.50
CA ASN A 286 5.58 14.58 1.90
C ASN A 286 4.31 13.72 2.06
N LEU A 287 4.19 12.63 1.29
CA LEU A 287 2.96 11.84 1.22
C LEU A 287 2.54 11.24 2.58
N LEU A 288 3.49 10.89 3.46
CA LEU A 288 3.14 10.44 4.82
C LEU A 288 2.51 11.57 5.65
N GLY A 289 3.00 12.81 5.50
CA GLY A 289 2.39 13.99 6.13
C GLY A 289 0.97 14.24 5.64
N VAL A 290 0.73 14.13 4.33
CA VAL A 290 -0.62 14.22 3.72
C VAL A 290 -1.55 13.14 4.29
N ILE A 291 -1.12 11.89 4.33
CA ILE A 291 -1.88 10.76 4.90
C ILE A 291 -2.25 11.02 6.37
N LEU A 292 -1.31 11.53 7.18
CA LEU A 292 -1.57 11.85 8.58
C LEU A 292 -2.56 13.01 8.75
N MET A 293 -2.56 13.99 7.84
CA MET A 293 -3.55 15.06 7.84
C MET A 293 -4.94 14.53 7.46
N MET A 294 -5.06 13.65 6.46
CA MET A 294 -6.32 12.96 6.14
C MET A 294 -6.85 12.15 7.34
N VAL A 295 -5.99 11.36 7.98
CA VAL A 295 -6.33 10.58 9.19
C VAL A 295 -6.73 11.50 10.35
N ARG A 296 -6.07 12.65 10.53
CA ARG A 296 -6.44 13.65 11.54
C ARG A 296 -7.83 14.23 11.30
N GLU A 297 -8.18 14.59 10.07
CA GLU A 297 -9.50 15.13 9.75
C GLU A 297 -10.60 14.05 9.82
N ALA A 298 -10.29 12.76 9.62
CA ALA A 298 -11.26 11.68 9.84
C ALA A 298 -11.71 11.51 11.31
N PHE A 299 -10.90 11.98 12.28
CA PHE A 299 -11.32 12.12 13.68
C PHE A 299 -12.08 13.44 13.97
N ARG A 300 -12.34 14.26 12.93
CA ARG A 300 -13.01 15.57 12.99
C ARG A 300 -14.01 15.77 11.83
N PRO A 301 -14.95 14.82 11.60
CA PRO A 301 -15.86 14.89 10.45
C PRO A 301 -16.72 16.16 10.43
N GLU A 302 -16.99 16.77 11.58
CA GLU A 302 -17.77 18.00 11.74
C GLU A 302 -17.16 19.21 11.01
N ARG A 303 -15.85 19.18 10.70
CA ARG A 303 -15.18 20.26 9.96
C ARG A 303 -15.47 20.26 8.46
N GLY A 304 -16.15 19.23 7.93
CA GLY A 304 -16.43 19.12 6.51
C GLY A 304 -15.16 19.01 5.63
N ARG A 305 -14.05 18.54 6.20
CA ARG A 305 -12.76 18.32 5.52
C ARG A 305 -12.35 16.85 5.41
N ALA A 306 -12.99 15.97 6.18
CA ALA A 306 -12.67 14.55 6.20
C ALA A 306 -12.97 13.86 4.86
N ASP A 307 -12.27 12.75 4.60
CA ASP A 307 -12.64 11.77 3.58
C ASP A 307 -13.71 10.83 4.13
N GLN A 308 -14.89 10.81 3.51
CA GLN A 308 -16.00 10.00 3.97
C GLN A 308 -15.69 8.49 3.90
N LYS A 309 -14.82 8.03 2.98
CA LYS A 309 -14.37 6.63 2.95
C LYS A 309 -13.53 6.31 4.20
N ILE A 310 -12.63 7.21 4.57
CA ILE A 310 -11.77 7.09 5.76
C ILE A 310 -12.61 7.17 7.04
N VAL A 311 -13.62 8.05 7.10
CA VAL A 311 -14.58 8.13 8.22
C VAL A 311 -15.43 6.86 8.32
N ASN A 312 -15.94 6.33 7.20
CA ASN A 312 -16.72 5.09 7.21
C ASN A 312 -15.88 3.90 7.68
N LEU A 313 -14.64 3.80 7.22
CA LEU A 313 -13.67 2.80 7.66
C LEU A 313 -13.32 2.93 9.15
N LEU A 314 -13.17 4.16 9.67
CA LEU A 314 -13.00 4.39 11.11
C LEU A 314 -14.25 3.96 11.90
N ASN A 315 -15.45 4.17 11.35
CA ASN A 315 -16.69 3.76 11.99
C ASN A 315 -16.87 2.24 12.02
N THR A 316 -16.46 1.50 10.98
CA THR A 316 -16.49 0.02 11.01
C THR A 316 -15.50 -0.54 12.05
N MET A 317 -14.30 0.04 12.19
CA MET A 317 -13.37 -0.31 13.28
C MET A 317 -13.98 -0.12 14.67
N ASN A 318 -14.75 0.96 14.88
CA ASN A 318 -15.40 1.24 16.17
C ASN A 318 -16.69 0.42 16.40
N GLY A 319 -17.33 -0.05 15.34
CA GLY A 319 -18.51 -0.92 15.38
C GLY A 319 -18.20 -2.36 15.81
N MET A 320 -16.95 -2.81 15.62
CA MET A 320 -16.46 -4.09 16.13
C MET A 320 -16.05 -4.00 17.60
N ARG A 321 -17.05 -3.82 18.48
CA ARG A 321 -16.89 -3.99 19.94
C ARG A 321 -17.61 -5.27 20.40
N PHE A 322 -16.82 -6.35 20.47
CA PHE A 322 -17.04 -7.62 21.18
C PHE A 322 -18.42 -8.29 21.03
#